data_AF-A0A848Z4G2-F1
#
_entry.id   AF-A0A848Z4G2-F1
#
_cell.length_a   1.000
_cell.length_b   1.000
_cell.length_c   1.000
_cell.angle_alpha   90.00
_cell.angle_beta   90.00
_cell.angle_gamma   90.00
#
_symmetry.space_group_name_H-M   'P 1'
#
loop_
_entity.id
_entity.type
_entity.pdbx_description
1 polymer ?
#
loop_
_entity_poly.entity_id
_entity_poly.type
_entity_poly.pdbx_seq_one_letter_code
_entity_poly.pdbx_strand_id
1 'polypeptide(L)' 'MAKQPGKGGGRWIVAEYGRWFEDFAVGDSYEHRPGRTVTEADNIWFSTLT' A
#
# COMPACT_ATOMS: atom_id res chain seq x y z
N MET A 1 -2.83 -16.55 -2.62
CA MET A 1 -2.49 -16.08 -3.99
C MET A 1 -1.44 -14.99 -3.85
N ALA A 2 -0.15 -15.30 -3.99
CA ALA A 2 0.90 -14.27 -3.94
C ALA A 2 0.76 -13.39 -5.20
N LYS A 3 0.48 -12.09 -5.02
CA LYS A 3 0.45 -11.13 -6.14
C LYS A 3 1.84 -11.13 -6.77
N GLN A 4 1.93 -11.35 -8.08
CA GLN A 4 3.21 -11.35 -8.80
C GLN A 4 3.92 -9.99 -8.58
N PRO A 5 5.24 -9.98 -8.36
CA PRO A 5 5.98 -8.73 -8.28
C PRO A 5 5.80 -7.95 -9.59
N GLY A 6 5.55 -6.65 -9.49
CA GLY A 6 5.36 -5.78 -10.65
C GLY A 6 6.56 -5.87 -11.60
N LYS A 7 6.31 -5.97 -12.91
CA LYS A 7 7.31 -6.02 -13.98
C LYS A 7 8.02 -4.66 -14.16
N GLY A 8 8.82 -4.26 -13.17
CA GLY A 8 9.77 -3.16 -13.25
C GLY A 8 11.04 -3.61 -12.56
N GLY A 9 12.22 -3.31 -13.10
CA GLY A 9 13.50 -3.86 -12.66
C GLY A 9 13.97 -3.49 -11.24
N GLY A 10 13.10 -3.00 -10.36
CA GLY A 10 13.41 -2.64 -8.97
C GLY A 10 12.85 -3.62 -7.94
N ARG A 11 13.14 -3.36 -6.66
CA ARG A 11 12.84 -4.28 -5.55
C ARG A 11 11.36 -4.25 -5.21
N TRP A 12 10.76 -5.41 -5.01
CA TRP A 12 9.40 -5.53 -4.48
C TRP A 12 9.45 -5.70 -2.96
N ILE A 13 8.86 -4.75 -2.23
CA ILE A 13 8.99 -4.63 -0.77
C ILE A 13 7.60 -4.61 -0.13
N VAL A 14 7.38 -5.40 0.92
CA VAL A 14 6.19 -5.22 1.76
C VAL A 14 6.39 -3.95 2.60
N ALA A 15 5.46 -2.99 2.47
CA ALA A 15 5.59 -1.70 3.15
C ALA A 15 5.59 -1.89 4.68
N GLU A 16 6.50 -1.17 5.33
CA GLU A 16 6.66 -1.14 6.79
C GLU A 16 6.70 0.34 7.18
N TYR A 17 6.15 0.65 8.35
CA TYR A 17 6.12 2.01 8.88
C TYR A 17 7.51 2.45 9.35
N GLY A 18 7.79 3.74 9.26
CA GLY A 18 8.97 4.35 9.92
C GLY A 18 10.30 4.20 9.18
N ARG A 19 10.32 4.15 7.84
CA ARG A 19 11.56 4.21 7.05
C ARG A 19 12.14 5.62 7.01
N TRP A 20 13.46 5.69 6.89
CA TRP A 20 14.17 6.95 6.68
C TRP A 20 14.36 7.22 5.18
N PHE A 21 14.72 8.45 4.84
CA PHE A 21 14.86 8.87 3.43
C PHE A 21 15.91 8.02 2.68
N GLU A 22 16.94 7.58 3.38
CA GLU A 22 18.07 6.82 2.87
C GLU A 22 17.71 5.38 2.48
N ASP A 23 16.58 4.86 2.99
CA ASP A 23 16.13 3.49 2.73
C ASP A 23 15.35 3.34 1.41
N PHE A 24 15.10 4.45 0.70
CA PHE A 24 14.37 4.46 -0.57
C PHE A 24 15.32 4.39 -1.76
N ALA A 25 15.13 3.41 -2.64
CA ALA A 25 15.81 3.35 -3.92
C ALA A 25 14.84 3.58 -5.09
N VAL A 26 15.33 4.27 -6.14
CA VAL A 26 14.55 4.47 -7.37
C VAL A 26 14.27 3.11 -8.00
N GLY A 27 13.00 2.83 -8.26
CA GLY A 27 12.52 1.55 -8.76
C GLY A 27 11.90 0.64 -7.69
N ASP A 28 12.06 0.99 -6.40
CA ASP A 28 11.39 0.25 -5.34
C ASP A 28 9.87 0.34 -5.46
N SER A 29 9.23 -0.82 -5.38
CA SER A 29 7.77 -0.97 -5.41
C SER A 29 7.31 -1.48 -4.06
N TYR A 30 6.62 -0.62 -3.30
CA TYR A 30 6.13 -0.95 -1.97
C TYR A 30 4.68 -1.43 -2.02
N GLU A 31 4.44 -2.68 -1.62
CA GLU A 31 3.09 -3.21 -1.43
C GLU A 31 2.54 -2.76 -0.06
N HIS A 32 1.50 -1.93 -0.07
CA HIS A 32 0.77 -1.57 1.15
C HIS A 32 -0.20 -2.69 1.54
N ARG A 33 -0.27 -3.01 2.84
CA ARG A 33 -1.16 -4.02 3.43
C ARG A 33 -1.81 -3.50 4.72
N PRO A 34 -2.98 -4.02 5.10
CA PRO A 34 -3.84 -4.99 4.41
C PRO A 34 -4.80 -4.33 3.40
N GLY A 35 -5.14 -5.04 2.32
CA GLY A 35 -6.27 -4.63 1.48
C GLY A 35 -7.56 -4.78 2.28
N ARG A 36 -8.34 -3.70 2.43
CA ARG A 36 -9.65 -3.75 3.09
C ARG A 36 -10.78 -3.76 2.05
N THR A 37 -11.82 -4.52 2.30
CA THR A 37 -13.06 -4.46 1.51
C THR A 37 -13.82 -3.20 1.89
N VAL A 38 -14.22 -2.40 0.90
CA VAL A 38 -15.08 -1.23 1.11
C VAL A 38 -16.53 -1.68 1.13
N THR A 39 -17.26 -1.22 2.13
CA THR A 39 -18.67 -1.55 2.38
C THR A 39 -19.53 -0.29 2.34
N GLU A 40 -20.85 -0.45 2.35
CA GLU A 40 -21.78 0.67 2.46
C GLU A 40 -21.58 1.47 3.75
N ALA A 41 -21.19 0.80 4.85
CA ALA A 41 -20.92 1.47 6.12
C ALA A 41 -19.77 2.49 6.01
N ASP A 42 -18.74 2.22 5.20
CA ASP A 42 -17.65 3.16 4.95
C ASP A 42 -18.15 4.45 4.29
N ASN A 43 -19.11 4.34 3.35
CA ASN A 43 -19.71 5.49 2.69
C ASN A 43 -20.53 6.32 3.67
N ILE A 44 -21.34 5.68 4.52
CA ILE A 44 -22.13 6.37 5.54
C ILE A 44 -21.19 7.12 6.48
N TRP A 45 -20.22 6.44 7.09
CA TRP A 45 -19.30 7.07 8.03
C TRP A 45 -18.55 8.23 7.38
N PHE A 46 -17.95 8.02 6.21
CA PHE A 46 -17.16 9.06 5.54
C PHE A 46 -18.01 10.29 5.17
N SER A 47 -19.22 10.09 4.66
CA SER A 47 -20.10 11.21 4.26
C SER A 47 -20.69 11.99 5.43
N THR A 48 -20.78 11.39 6.62
CA THR A 48 -21.31 12.04 7.83
C THR A 48 -20.25 12.70 8.72
N LEU A 49 -18.96 12.55 8.39
CA LEU A 49 -17.84 12.98 9.24
C LEU A 49 -17.36 14.42 8.98
N THR A 50 -18.03 15.17 8.09
CA THR A 50 -17.74 16.58 7.75
C THR A 50 -18.99 17.43 7.87
#